data_AF-A0A9W4KI58-F1
#
_entry.id   AF-A0A9W4KI58-F1
#
_cell.length_a   1.000
_cell.length_b   1.000
_cell.length_c   1.000
_cell.angle_alpha   90.00
_cell.angle_beta   90.00
_cell.angle_gamma   90.00
#
_symmetry.space_group_name_H-M   'P 1'
#
loop_
_entity.id
_entity.type
_entity.pdbx_description
1 polymer ?
#
loop_
_entity_poly.entity_id
_entity_poly.type
_entity_poly.pdbx_seq_one_letter_code
_entity_poly.pdbx_strand_id
1 'polypeptide(L)'
;MKGPSICTRTLKRTPVASRMSAVRQLLETVASLHEAGIIHRDLNARNCMWGMTPIDGFSRSATYELLGRPLKQTIPFVDLWRRGELVSPIKVPDTLRTDEFYLSDFGFAKKISDLDTQRGYPPMHYCSPDRLHNQEPSFACYMWSYMAVFSMLYLTCPPFPTFINGGVVSAMVECLGRYLSSGKVSTHTPVDLTHRMISLNLLIQKMTLLRKLHTSVPMPIWSSGNMCNLLCRKSLSIRKTADPKKLLRDTSFKAIMERYGC
;
A
#
# COMPACT_ATOMS: atom_id res chain seq x y z
N MET A 1 11.09 9.22 -18.07
CA MET A 1 10.11 8.12 -17.81
C MET A 1 10.08 7.71 -16.32
N LYS A 2 8.99 7.11 -15.80
CA LYS A 2 8.92 6.61 -14.40
C LYS A 2 9.05 5.08 -14.37
N GLY A 3 9.64 4.55 -13.31
CA GLY A 3 9.97 3.14 -13.14
C GLY A 3 8.78 2.27 -12.70
N PRO A 4 9.04 1.02 -12.29
CA PRO A 4 7.99 0.08 -11.93
C PRO A 4 7.27 0.49 -10.63
N SER A 5 6.01 0.10 -10.51
CA SER A 5 5.24 0.26 -9.27
C SER A 5 5.76 -0.66 -8.15
N ILE A 6 5.32 -0.44 -6.92
CA ILE A 6 5.62 -1.36 -5.81
C ILE A 6 5.09 -2.77 -6.15
N CYS A 7 5.95 -3.77 -5.97
CA CYS A 7 5.61 -5.19 -6.06
C CYS A 7 6.34 -5.96 -4.95
N THR A 8 5.64 -6.87 -4.25
CA THR A 8 6.23 -7.69 -3.17
C THR A 8 7.49 -8.43 -3.60
N ARG A 9 7.55 -8.91 -4.85
CA ARG A 9 8.74 -9.61 -5.37
C ARG A 9 9.94 -8.67 -5.47
N THR A 10 9.73 -7.44 -5.94
CA THR A 10 10.79 -6.42 -6.06
C THR A 10 11.24 -5.95 -4.69
N LEU A 11 10.30 -5.72 -3.75
CA LEU A 11 10.61 -5.25 -2.40
C LEU A 11 11.54 -6.18 -1.62
N LYS A 12 11.45 -7.50 -1.85
CA LYS A 12 12.36 -8.49 -1.22
C LYS A 12 13.82 -8.30 -1.65
N ARG A 13 14.06 -7.72 -2.82
CA ARG A 13 15.40 -7.45 -3.37
C ARG A 13 15.84 -6.01 -3.15
N THR A 14 14.91 -5.11 -2.82
CA THR A 14 15.20 -3.70 -2.53
C THR A 14 15.78 -3.53 -1.12
N PRO A 15 16.94 -2.86 -0.97
CA PRO A 15 17.51 -2.53 0.34
C PRO A 15 16.51 -1.83 1.25
N VAL A 16 16.56 -2.11 2.57
CA VAL A 16 15.64 -1.47 3.54
C VAL A 16 15.82 0.04 3.54
N ALA A 17 17.06 0.54 3.40
CA ALA A 17 17.36 1.97 3.30
C ALA A 17 16.61 2.64 2.14
N SER A 18 16.74 2.11 0.91
CA SER A 18 15.98 2.61 -0.25
C SER A 18 14.46 2.56 -0.02
N ARG A 19 13.95 1.52 0.67
CA ARG A 19 12.54 1.43 1.04
C ARG A 19 12.12 2.51 2.06
N MET A 20 12.96 2.86 3.03
CA MET A 20 12.68 3.90 4.02
C MET A 20 12.81 5.30 3.44
N SER A 21 13.77 5.53 2.54
CA SER A 21 13.83 6.74 1.74
C SER A 21 12.53 6.95 0.94
N ALA A 22 12.01 5.89 0.30
CA ALA A 22 10.72 5.93 -0.39
C ALA A 22 9.54 6.24 0.55
N VAL A 23 9.53 5.69 1.77
CA VAL A 23 8.51 6.00 2.79
C VAL A 23 8.52 7.50 3.12
N ARG A 24 9.71 8.07 3.35
CA ARG A 24 9.89 9.49 3.65
C ARG A 24 9.43 10.38 2.49
N GLN A 25 9.92 10.12 1.27
CA GLN A 25 9.55 10.89 0.06
C GLN A 25 8.03 10.84 -0.19
N LEU A 26 7.39 9.68 0.03
CA LEU A 26 5.94 9.55 -0.10
C LEU A 26 5.21 10.39 0.95
N LEU A 27 5.69 10.41 2.20
CA LEU A 27 5.07 11.20 3.26
C LEU A 27 5.21 12.71 3.00
N GLU A 28 6.36 13.15 2.50
CA GLU A 28 6.59 14.52 2.06
C GLU A 28 5.62 14.91 0.93
N THR A 29 5.43 14.02 -0.05
CA THR A 29 4.44 14.20 -1.13
C THR A 29 3.01 14.32 -0.58
N VAL A 30 2.62 13.44 0.35
CA VAL A 30 1.30 13.49 1.01
C VAL A 30 1.15 14.80 1.78
N ALA A 31 2.20 15.29 2.45
CA ALA A 31 2.20 16.57 3.14
C ALA A 31 1.95 17.76 2.22
N SER A 32 2.63 17.80 1.07
CA SER A 32 2.42 18.85 0.06
C SER A 32 0.99 18.82 -0.51
N LEU A 33 0.44 17.63 -0.77
CA LEU A 33 -0.94 17.49 -1.24
C LEU A 33 -1.95 17.97 -0.20
N HIS A 34 -1.77 17.57 1.06
CA HIS A 34 -2.65 18.00 2.15
C HIS A 34 -2.63 19.52 2.33
N GLU A 35 -1.45 20.14 2.24
CA GLU A 35 -1.29 21.60 2.28
C GLU A 35 -2.02 22.31 1.13
N ALA A 36 -2.03 21.71 -0.06
CA ALA A 36 -2.81 22.20 -1.20
C ALA A 36 -4.32 21.89 -1.10
N GLY A 37 -4.78 21.26 -0.02
CA GLY A 37 -6.17 20.83 0.16
C GLY A 37 -6.57 19.64 -0.70
N ILE A 38 -5.61 18.88 -1.25
CA ILE A 38 -5.81 17.80 -2.21
C ILE A 38 -5.67 16.44 -1.51
N ILE A 39 -6.57 15.52 -1.86
CA ILE A 39 -6.51 14.11 -1.49
C ILE A 39 -6.47 13.24 -2.75
N HIS A 40 -5.59 12.25 -2.80
CA HIS A 40 -5.41 11.40 -3.98
C HIS A 40 -6.57 10.40 -4.19
N ARG A 41 -7.17 9.94 -3.10
CA ARG A 41 -8.28 8.95 -3.01
C ARG A 41 -7.99 7.55 -3.56
N ASP A 42 -6.93 7.36 -4.35
CA ASP A 42 -6.47 6.04 -4.77
C ASP A 42 -4.99 5.76 -4.44
N LEU A 43 -4.58 6.06 -3.21
CA LEU A 43 -3.20 5.77 -2.81
C LEU A 43 -3.03 4.29 -2.54
N ASN A 44 -2.25 3.63 -3.38
CA ASN A 44 -1.99 2.20 -3.29
C ASN A 44 -0.62 1.85 -3.90
N ALA A 45 -0.16 0.61 -3.71
CA ALA A 45 1.14 0.16 -4.19
C ALA A 45 1.34 0.28 -5.72
N ARG A 46 0.28 0.20 -6.53
CA ARG A 46 0.35 0.33 -7.99
C ARG A 46 0.55 1.77 -8.44
N ASN A 47 0.05 2.73 -7.65
CA ASN A 47 0.16 4.16 -7.93
C ASN A 47 1.43 4.79 -7.35
N CYS A 48 2.17 4.04 -6.53
CA CYS A 48 3.51 4.42 -6.06
C CYS A 48 4.58 3.78 -6.94
N MET A 49 5.42 4.60 -7.56
CA MET A 49 6.41 4.18 -8.56
C MET A 49 7.83 4.50 -8.11
N TRP A 50 8.74 3.56 -8.37
CA TRP A 50 10.17 3.82 -8.29
C TRP A 50 10.62 4.74 -9.41
N GLY A 51 11.66 5.53 -9.17
CA GLY A 51 12.36 6.24 -10.21
C GLY A 51 13.13 5.29 -11.12
N MET A 52 13.42 5.79 -12.31
CA MET A 52 14.21 5.09 -13.31
C MET A 52 15.15 6.06 -13.98
N THR A 53 16.37 5.62 -14.28
CA THR A 53 17.33 6.37 -15.10
C THR A 53 16.64 6.85 -16.38
N PRO A 54 16.74 8.14 -16.74
CA PRO A 54 16.13 8.66 -17.95
C PRO A 54 16.66 7.92 -19.19
N ILE A 55 15.74 7.44 -20.01
CA ILE A 55 16.05 6.77 -21.30
C ILE A 55 15.45 7.56 -22.48
N ASP A 56 14.93 8.75 -22.21
CA ASP A 56 14.15 9.53 -23.18
C ASP A 56 15.02 9.99 -24.38
N GLY A 57 16.36 10.01 -24.22
CA GLY A 57 17.33 10.28 -25.28
C GLY A 57 17.83 9.04 -26.04
N PHE A 58 17.35 7.83 -25.72
CA PHE A 58 17.84 6.60 -26.34
C PHE A 58 17.19 6.41 -27.72
N SER A 59 17.92 5.83 -28.66
CA SER A 59 17.33 5.36 -29.91
C SER A 59 16.37 4.19 -29.62
N ARG A 60 15.41 3.95 -30.52
CA ARG A 60 14.46 2.83 -30.40
C ARG A 60 15.17 1.47 -30.26
N SER A 61 16.26 1.26 -31.00
CA SER A 61 17.05 0.03 -30.92
C SER A 61 17.71 -0.12 -29.55
N ALA A 62 18.33 0.94 -29.03
CA ALA A 62 18.93 0.94 -27.69
C ALA A 62 17.88 0.71 -26.59
N THR A 63 16.67 1.28 -26.72
CA THR A 63 15.57 1.00 -25.80
C THR A 63 15.17 -0.48 -25.83
N TYR A 64 15.11 -1.09 -27.00
CA TYR A 64 14.76 -2.51 -27.14
C TYR A 64 15.86 -3.46 -26.66
N GLU A 65 17.13 -3.09 -26.82
CA GLU A 65 18.24 -3.83 -26.22
C GLU A 65 18.17 -3.79 -24.69
N LEU A 66 17.83 -2.62 -24.13
CA LEU A 66 17.80 -2.41 -22.69
C LEU A 66 16.56 -3.01 -22.00
N LEU A 67 15.37 -2.85 -22.58
CA LEU A 67 14.09 -3.22 -21.96
C LEU A 67 13.40 -4.41 -22.62
N GLY A 68 13.94 -4.89 -23.74
CA GLY A 68 13.30 -5.86 -24.60
C GLY A 68 12.28 -5.24 -25.55
N ARG A 69 11.88 -6.02 -26.55
CA ARG A 69 10.78 -5.63 -27.45
C ARG A 69 9.44 -5.83 -26.75
N PRO A 70 8.44 -4.95 -26.98
CA PRO A 70 7.09 -5.16 -26.49
C PRO A 70 6.54 -6.49 -26.97
N LEU A 71 6.23 -7.39 -26.05
CA LEU A 71 5.58 -8.66 -26.34
C LEU A 71 4.08 -8.44 -26.43
N LYS A 72 3.47 -8.88 -27.52
CA LYS A 72 2.05 -8.71 -27.80
C LYS A 72 1.38 -10.05 -28.03
N GLN A 73 0.14 -10.16 -27.57
CA GLN A 73 -0.72 -11.29 -27.84
C GLN A 73 -2.09 -10.77 -28.26
N THR A 74 -2.69 -11.34 -29.32
CA THR A 74 -4.09 -11.03 -29.64
C THR A 74 -4.97 -11.43 -28.47
N ILE A 75 -5.89 -10.55 -28.06
CA ILE A 75 -6.85 -10.86 -26.99
C ILE A 75 -7.75 -11.99 -27.49
N PRO A 76 -7.67 -13.20 -26.90
CA PRO A 76 -8.46 -14.32 -27.38
C PRO A 76 -9.87 -14.28 -26.75
N PHE A 77 -10.85 -14.88 -27.43
CA PHE A 77 -12.20 -15.15 -26.91
C PHE A 77 -13.08 -13.92 -26.58
N VAL A 78 -12.88 -12.80 -27.28
CA VAL A 78 -13.76 -11.62 -27.17
C VAL A 78 -14.11 -11.11 -28.56
N ASP A 79 -15.40 -11.08 -28.91
CA ASP A 79 -15.90 -10.39 -30.10
C ASP A 79 -15.84 -8.88 -29.87
N LEU A 80 -14.64 -8.34 -30.04
CA LEU A 80 -14.40 -6.90 -30.01
C LEU A 80 -14.78 -6.31 -31.37
N TRP A 81 -15.37 -5.11 -31.37
CA TRP A 81 -15.65 -4.33 -32.59
C TRP A 81 -14.40 -4.07 -33.44
N ARG A 82 -13.20 -4.20 -32.84
CA ARG A 82 -11.89 -4.23 -33.52
C ARG A 82 -10.94 -5.19 -32.80
N ARG A 83 -10.14 -5.93 -33.57
CA ARG A 83 -9.10 -6.84 -33.04
C ARG A 83 -8.10 -6.07 -32.18
N GLY A 84 -8.03 -6.40 -30.89
CA GLY A 84 -7.11 -5.80 -29.92
C GLY A 84 -5.90 -6.68 -29.58
N GLU A 85 -4.80 -6.05 -29.17
CA GLU A 85 -3.60 -6.72 -28.68
C GLU A 85 -3.39 -6.41 -27.20
N LEU A 86 -3.14 -7.44 -26.39
CA LEU A 86 -2.65 -7.30 -25.03
C LEU A 86 -1.11 -7.20 -25.08
N VAL A 87 -0.58 -6.14 -24.47
CA VAL A 87 0.87 -5.94 -24.36
C VAL A 87 1.33 -6.41 -22.99
N SER A 88 2.35 -7.27 -22.96
CA SER A 88 2.96 -7.71 -21.70
C SER A 88 3.56 -6.51 -20.95
N PRO A 89 3.42 -6.43 -19.63
CA PRO A 89 4.11 -5.43 -18.83
C PRO A 89 5.62 -5.48 -19.05
N ILE A 90 6.23 -4.30 -19.07
CA ILE A 90 7.68 -4.15 -19.20
C ILE A 90 8.39 -4.65 -17.94
N LYS A 91 9.53 -5.34 -18.12
CA LYS A 91 10.39 -5.76 -17.01
C LYS A 91 11.56 -4.82 -16.94
N VAL A 92 11.48 -3.83 -16.05
CA VAL A 92 12.55 -2.86 -15.84
C VAL A 92 13.73 -3.55 -15.13
N PRO A 93 14.95 -3.53 -15.68
CA PRO A 93 16.15 -4.01 -15.01
C PRO A 93 16.41 -3.27 -13.69
N ASP A 94 16.85 -3.99 -12.66
CA ASP A 94 17.14 -3.40 -11.34
C ASP A 94 18.24 -2.31 -11.42
N THR A 95 19.14 -2.41 -12.41
CA THR A 95 20.23 -1.45 -12.67
C THR A 95 19.74 -0.07 -13.13
N LEU A 96 18.52 0.02 -13.67
CA LEU A 96 17.92 1.29 -14.07
C LEU A 96 17.11 1.94 -12.96
N ARG A 97 16.79 1.21 -11.88
CA ARG A 97 15.97 1.72 -10.79
C ARG A 97 16.78 2.73 -9.97
N THR A 98 16.21 3.89 -9.72
CA THR A 98 16.77 4.88 -8.78
C THR A 98 16.04 4.84 -7.44
N ASP A 99 16.59 5.53 -6.45
CA ASP A 99 15.98 5.65 -5.12
C ASP A 99 15.01 6.84 -5.02
N GLU A 100 14.78 7.54 -6.13
CA GLU A 100 13.67 8.48 -6.28
C GLU A 100 12.33 7.72 -6.20
N PHE A 101 11.33 8.37 -5.62
CA PHE A 101 10.02 7.76 -5.41
C PHE A 101 8.88 8.71 -5.73
N TYR A 102 7.90 8.22 -6.49
CA TYR A 102 6.85 9.06 -7.06
C TYR A 102 5.46 8.51 -6.76
N LEU A 103 4.55 9.41 -6.42
CA LEU A 103 3.12 9.16 -6.49
C LEU A 103 2.59 9.51 -7.89
N SER A 104 1.67 8.71 -8.40
CA SER A 104 1.12 8.84 -9.74
C SER A 104 -0.35 8.48 -9.79
N ASP A 105 -0.97 8.72 -10.95
CA ASP A 105 -2.38 8.49 -11.21
C ASP A 105 -3.34 9.34 -10.33
N PHE A 106 -3.33 10.63 -10.61
CA PHE A 106 -4.23 11.60 -9.98
C PHE A 106 -5.65 11.57 -10.58
N GLY A 107 -6.03 10.54 -11.34
CA GLY A 107 -7.36 10.45 -11.99
C GLY A 107 -8.53 10.49 -11.00
N PHE A 108 -8.29 10.06 -9.76
CA PHE A 108 -9.26 10.17 -8.65
C PHE A 108 -8.94 11.30 -7.67
N ALA A 109 -7.91 12.13 -7.90
CA ALA A 109 -7.59 13.20 -6.96
C ALA A 109 -8.72 14.24 -6.88
N LYS A 110 -8.88 14.87 -5.71
CA LYS A 110 -9.94 15.85 -5.45
C LYS A 110 -9.45 16.90 -4.45
N LYS A 111 -9.92 18.14 -4.57
CA LYS A 111 -9.84 19.08 -3.45
C LYS A 111 -10.93 18.77 -2.42
N ILE A 112 -10.61 18.89 -1.14
CA ILE A 112 -11.57 18.61 -0.06
C ILE A 112 -12.77 19.56 -0.09
N SER A 113 -12.61 20.76 -0.65
CA SER A 113 -13.66 21.78 -0.81
C SER A 113 -14.70 21.46 -1.87
N ASP A 114 -14.43 20.52 -2.78
CA ASP A 114 -15.31 20.30 -3.93
C ASP A 114 -16.54 19.48 -3.48
N LEU A 115 -17.75 19.91 -3.86
CA LEU A 115 -19.00 19.27 -3.42
C LEU A 115 -19.39 18.06 -4.29
N ASP A 116 -19.08 18.09 -5.58
CA ASP A 116 -19.34 17.00 -6.51
C ASP A 116 -18.22 15.98 -6.50
N THR A 117 -18.53 14.70 -6.30
CA THR A 117 -17.60 13.66 -6.77
C THR A 117 -18.23 12.32 -7.11
N GLN A 118 -17.78 11.77 -8.24
CA GLN A 118 -17.69 10.33 -8.46
C GLN A 118 -17.01 9.65 -7.27
N ARG A 119 -17.59 8.54 -6.80
CA ARG A 119 -17.01 7.72 -5.75
C ARG A 119 -15.72 7.07 -6.26
N GLY A 120 -14.58 7.52 -5.75
CA GLY A 120 -13.30 6.81 -5.85
C GLY A 120 -13.04 6.03 -4.55
N TYR A 121 -12.67 4.75 -4.64
CA TYR A 121 -12.19 3.96 -3.51
C TYR A 121 -10.85 3.37 -3.86
N PRO A 122 -9.85 3.44 -2.95
CA PRO A 122 -8.65 2.67 -3.15
C PRO A 122 -8.98 1.17 -3.03
N PRO A 123 -8.12 0.28 -3.56
CA PRO A 123 -8.29 -1.16 -3.35
C PRO A 123 -8.43 -1.48 -1.86
N MET A 124 -9.23 -2.50 -1.53
CA MET A 124 -9.68 -2.79 -0.16
C MET A 124 -8.57 -2.81 0.90
N HIS A 125 -7.37 -3.29 0.54
CA HIS A 125 -6.18 -3.34 1.42
C HIS A 125 -5.67 -1.96 1.91
N TYR A 126 -5.97 -0.91 1.15
CA TYR A 126 -5.56 0.47 1.41
C TYR A 126 -6.74 1.34 1.85
N CYS A 127 -7.96 0.80 1.81
CA CYS A 127 -9.17 1.51 2.14
C CYS A 127 -9.30 1.68 3.66
N SER A 128 -9.59 2.89 4.10
CA SER A 128 -9.81 3.17 5.52
C SER A 128 -11.15 2.62 6.00
N PRO A 129 -11.31 2.33 7.30
CA PRO A 129 -12.60 1.92 7.85
C PRO A 129 -13.71 2.93 7.55
N ASP A 130 -13.43 4.23 7.60
CA ASP A 130 -14.41 5.29 7.28
C ASP A 130 -14.96 5.14 5.87
N ARG A 131 -14.05 4.92 4.90
CA ARG A 131 -14.43 4.73 3.49
C ARG A 131 -15.22 3.44 3.30
N LEU A 132 -14.87 2.36 4.01
CA LEU A 132 -15.65 1.11 4.00
C LEU A 132 -17.06 1.30 4.57
N HIS A 133 -17.25 2.27 5.47
CA HIS A 133 -18.55 2.69 6.00
C HIS A 133 -19.20 3.83 5.20
N ASN A 134 -18.78 4.04 3.94
CA ASN A 134 -19.33 5.05 3.03
C ASN A 134 -19.21 6.50 3.52
N GLN A 135 -18.29 6.80 4.45
CA GLN A 135 -18.01 8.18 4.83
C GLN A 135 -17.20 8.90 3.74
N GLU A 136 -17.35 10.22 3.68
CA GLU A 136 -16.64 11.05 2.72
C GLU A 136 -15.11 10.95 2.88
N PRO A 137 -14.33 11.07 1.79
CA PRO A 137 -12.88 11.08 1.87
C PRO A 137 -12.37 12.24 2.74
N SER A 138 -11.41 11.96 3.60
CA SER A 138 -10.76 12.94 4.46
C SER A 138 -9.24 12.77 4.44
N PHE A 139 -8.50 13.77 4.97
CA PHE A 139 -7.06 13.64 5.19
C PHE A 139 -6.69 12.43 6.04
N ALA A 140 -7.53 12.08 7.03
CA ALA A 140 -7.33 10.89 7.86
C ALA A 140 -7.44 9.59 7.04
N CYS A 141 -8.39 9.52 6.11
CA CYS A 141 -8.51 8.38 5.19
C CYS A 141 -7.29 8.25 4.30
N TYR A 142 -6.74 9.36 3.82
CA TYR A 142 -5.55 9.35 2.97
C TYR A 142 -4.30 8.90 3.76
N MET A 143 -4.15 9.35 5.01
CA MET A 143 -3.10 8.87 5.91
C MET A 143 -3.19 7.37 6.21
N TRP A 144 -4.40 6.80 6.26
CA TRP A 144 -4.57 5.35 6.40
C TRP A 144 -3.96 4.58 5.23
N SER A 145 -4.29 5.00 4.00
CA SER A 145 -3.71 4.40 2.80
C SER A 145 -2.19 4.54 2.79
N TYR A 146 -1.65 5.67 3.25
CA TYR A 146 -0.21 5.87 3.37
C TYR A 146 0.41 4.86 4.33
N MET A 147 -0.23 4.64 5.48
CA MET A 147 0.26 3.65 6.44
C MET A 147 0.23 2.23 5.89
N ALA A 148 -0.75 1.89 5.06
CA ALA A 148 -0.78 0.60 4.37
C ALA A 148 0.39 0.45 3.38
N VAL A 149 0.73 1.50 2.64
CA VAL A 149 1.92 1.53 1.76
C VAL A 149 3.23 1.50 2.58
N PHE A 150 3.31 2.21 3.69
CA PHE A 150 4.46 2.17 4.60
C PHE A 150 4.67 0.74 5.14
N SER A 151 3.62 0.07 5.61
CA SER A 151 3.71 -1.34 6.03
C SER A 151 4.24 -2.24 4.90
N MET A 152 3.78 -2.05 3.66
CA MET A 152 4.34 -2.77 2.51
C MET A 152 5.83 -2.49 2.31
N LEU A 153 6.25 -1.23 2.31
CA LEU A 153 7.65 -0.85 2.12
C LEU A 153 8.54 -1.33 3.26
N TYR A 154 8.05 -1.33 4.50
CA TYR A 154 8.84 -1.73 5.65
C TYR A 154 8.90 -3.25 5.85
N LEU A 155 7.73 -3.89 5.87
CA LEU A 155 7.56 -5.31 6.21
C LEU A 155 7.53 -6.23 4.98
N THR A 156 7.46 -5.68 3.76
CA THR A 156 7.25 -6.42 2.49
C THR A 156 5.89 -7.13 2.39
N CYS A 157 4.95 -6.82 3.28
CA CYS A 157 3.61 -7.38 3.33
C CYS A 157 2.57 -6.31 3.73
N PRO A 158 1.29 -6.48 3.34
CA PRO A 158 0.24 -5.53 3.72
C PRO A 158 -0.08 -5.68 5.21
N PRO A 159 -0.55 -4.61 5.88
CA PRO A 159 -0.82 -4.65 7.31
C PRO A 159 -2.00 -5.57 7.68
N PHE A 160 -2.94 -5.76 6.75
CA PHE A 160 -4.17 -6.53 6.95
C PHE A 160 -4.28 -7.63 5.87
N PRO A 161 -4.02 -8.90 6.22
CA PRO A 161 -4.12 -10.00 5.26
C PRO A 161 -5.57 -10.31 4.86
N THR A 162 -5.80 -10.65 3.60
CA THR A 162 -7.14 -11.03 3.07
C THR A 162 -7.54 -12.47 3.31
N PHE A 163 -6.61 -13.34 3.68
CA PHE A 163 -6.88 -14.77 3.85
C PHE A 163 -7.51 -15.13 5.21
N ILE A 164 -7.77 -14.13 6.07
CA ILE A 164 -8.55 -14.32 7.29
C ILE A 164 -10.03 -14.44 6.91
N ASN A 165 -10.78 -15.35 7.54
CA ASN A 165 -12.21 -15.50 7.29
C ASN A 165 -12.95 -14.17 7.58
N GLY A 166 -13.65 -13.65 6.56
CA GLY A 166 -14.27 -12.32 6.57
C GLY A 166 -13.35 -11.18 6.05
N GLY A 167 -12.19 -11.52 5.49
CA GLY A 167 -11.38 -10.62 4.66
C GLY A 167 -10.65 -9.51 5.44
N VAL A 168 -10.40 -8.39 4.75
CA VAL A 168 -9.66 -7.25 5.30
C VAL A 168 -10.33 -6.67 6.54
N VAL A 169 -11.66 -6.65 6.60
CA VAL A 169 -12.41 -6.11 7.75
C VAL A 169 -12.19 -6.95 8.99
N SER A 170 -12.29 -8.28 8.89
CA SER A 170 -11.94 -9.18 9.99
C SER A 170 -10.50 -8.98 10.45
N ALA A 171 -9.56 -8.86 9.51
CA ALA A 171 -8.16 -8.60 9.83
C ALA A 171 -7.98 -7.25 10.57
N MET A 172 -8.67 -6.19 10.15
CA MET A 172 -8.67 -4.90 10.86
C MET A 172 -9.24 -5.06 12.28
N VAL A 173 -10.36 -5.75 12.45
CA VAL A 173 -10.97 -5.98 13.76
C VAL A 173 -10.05 -6.82 14.66
N GLU A 174 -9.45 -7.88 14.14
CA GLU A 174 -8.51 -8.71 14.91
C GLU A 174 -7.25 -7.94 15.31
N CYS A 175 -6.69 -7.12 14.41
CA CYS A 175 -5.48 -6.34 14.69
C CYS A 175 -5.74 -5.10 15.57
N LEU A 176 -6.95 -4.53 15.55
CA LEU A 176 -7.29 -3.24 16.18
C LEU A 176 -8.34 -3.35 17.29
N GLY A 177 -8.84 -4.56 17.58
CA GLY A 177 -10.10 -4.91 18.25
C GLY A 177 -10.33 -4.48 19.70
N ARG A 178 -9.52 -3.56 20.24
CA ARG A 178 -9.87 -2.86 21.48
C ARG A 178 -10.48 -1.48 21.26
N TYR A 179 -10.54 -0.97 20.02
CA TYR A 179 -10.95 0.43 19.77
C TYR A 179 -12.17 0.62 18.85
N LEU A 180 -12.61 -0.38 18.08
CA LEU A 180 -13.81 -0.26 17.23
C LEU A 180 -15.13 -0.37 18.03
N SER A 181 -15.09 -0.68 19.33
CA SER A 181 -16.27 -0.83 20.18
C SER A 181 -16.98 0.49 20.55
N SER A 182 -16.45 1.66 20.17
CA SER A 182 -17.15 2.94 20.34
C SER A 182 -17.98 3.37 19.13
N GLY A 183 -17.87 2.69 17.99
CA GLY A 183 -18.73 2.90 16.83
C GLY A 183 -19.65 1.70 16.67
N LYS A 184 -20.96 1.88 16.83
CA LYS A 184 -21.95 0.81 16.61
C LYS A 184 -21.76 0.22 15.21
N VAL A 185 -21.21 -0.99 15.16
CA VAL A 185 -21.15 -1.79 13.94
C VAL A 185 -22.59 -2.22 13.64
N SER A 186 -23.24 -1.57 12.67
CA SER A 186 -24.49 -2.08 12.13
C SER A 186 -24.16 -3.17 11.12
N THR A 187 -24.16 -4.42 11.58
CA THR A 187 -24.04 -5.61 10.74
C THR A 187 -25.41 -5.97 10.18
N HIS A 188 -25.70 -5.61 8.92
CA HIS A 188 -26.75 -6.30 8.16
C HIS A 188 -26.19 -7.59 7.54
N THR A 189 -25.76 -8.50 8.41
CA THR A 189 -25.71 -9.96 8.20
C THR A 189 -25.36 -10.57 9.56
N PRO A 190 -26.25 -11.37 10.19
CA PRO A 190 -25.99 -11.95 11.50
C PRO A 190 -25.09 -13.17 11.33
N VAL A 191 -23.79 -12.99 11.50
CA VAL A 191 -22.93 -14.08 11.96
C VAL A 191 -22.42 -13.67 13.32
N ASP A 192 -22.97 -14.35 14.31
CA ASP A 192 -22.67 -14.23 15.73
C ASP A 192 -21.15 -14.37 15.94
N LEU A 193 -20.47 -13.23 16.10
CA LEU A 193 -19.06 -13.13 16.46
C LEU A 193 -18.90 -12.57 17.87
N THR A 194 -19.89 -12.85 18.74
CA THR A 194 -19.68 -12.77 20.17
C THR A 194 -18.87 -14.00 20.60
N HIS A 195 -17.79 -13.77 21.34
CA HIS A 195 -16.86 -14.80 21.84
C HIS A 195 -16.01 -15.55 20.80
N ARG A 196 -14.87 -14.94 20.44
CA ARG A 196 -13.54 -15.59 20.49
C ARG A 196 -12.44 -14.56 20.22
N MET A 197 -11.86 -14.02 21.29
CA MET A 197 -10.53 -13.42 21.25
C MET A 197 -9.51 -14.52 20.93
N ILE A 198 -9.25 -14.72 19.64
CA ILE A 198 -8.10 -15.49 19.20
C ILE A 198 -6.88 -14.60 19.48
N SER A 199 -6.02 -15.03 20.40
CA SER A 199 -4.79 -14.29 20.72
C SER A 199 -3.96 -14.08 19.44
N LEU A 200 -3.26 -12.95 19.31
CA LEU A 200 -2.34 -12.69 18.20
C LEU A 200 -1.31 -13.81 18.04
N ASN A 201 -0.97 -14.49 19.13
CA ASN A 201 -0.16 -15.72 19.13
C ASN A 201 -0.81 -16.86 18.33
N LEU A 202 -2.13 -17.03 18.40
CA LEU A 202 -2.86 -18.02 17.63
C LEU A 202 -3.00 -17.62 16.14
N LEU A 203 -3.03 -16.32 15.80
CA LEU A 203 -2.93 -15.85 14.41
C LEU A 203 -1.54 -16.12 13.82
N ILE A 204 -0.47 -15.85 14.58
CA ILE A 204 0.91 -16.19 14.22
C ILE A 204 1.06 -17.71 14.09
N GLN A 205 0.48 -18.50 15.00
CA GLN A 205 0.47 -19.97 14.90
C GLN A 205 -0.33 -20.48 13.69
N LYS A 206 -1.48 -19.88 13.36
CA LYS A 206 -2.26 -20.25 12.16
C LYS A 206 -1.50 -19.93 10.86
N MET A 207 -0.82 -18.78 10.79
CA MET A 207 0.08 -18.49 9.66
C MET A 207 1.29 -19.45 9.62
N THR A 208 1.77 -19.89 10.79
CA THR A 208 2.82 -20.92 10.92
C THR A 208 2.32 -22.34 10.59
N LEU A 209 1.01 -22.60 10.69
CA LEU A 209 0.38 -23.87 10.30
C LEU A 209 0.09 -23.90 8.79
N LEU A 210 -0.39 -22.79 8.21
CA LEU A 210 -0.52 -22.62 6.75
C LEU A 210 0.85 -22.74 6.03
N ARG A 211 1.94 -22.38 6.72
CA ARG A 211 3.35 -22.63 6.33
C ARG A 211 3.71 -24.10 6.19
N LYS A 212 3.06 -25.04 6.90
CA LYS A 212 3.34 -26.49 6.74
C LYS A 212 2.68 -27.07 5.49
N LEU A 213 1.64 -26.42 4.97
CA LEU A 213 0.86 -26.90 3.82
C LEU A 213 1.34 -26.32 2.47
N HIS A 214 2.13 -25.24 2.47
CA HIS A 214 2.73 -24.66 1.26
C HIS A 214 4.24 -24.47 1.44
N THR A 215 5.02 -25.30 0.77
CA THR A 215 6.48 -25.32 0.83
C THR A 215 7.15 -24.20 0.04
N SER A 216 8.39 -23.89 0.48
CA SER A 216 9.50 -23.21 -0.21
C SER A 216 9.49 -21.68 -0.41
N VAL A 217 9.37 -20.89 0.67
CA VAL A 217 10.02 -19.56 0.72
C VAL A 217 10.45 -19.25 2.18
N PRO A 218 11.75 -19.01 2.48
CA PRO A 218 12.16 -18.52 3.79
C PRO A 218 11.66 -17.07 3.96
N MET A 219 10.75 -16.85 4.92
CA MET A 219 10.39 -15.49 5.35
C MET A 219 11.39 -15.00 6.41
N PRO A 220 11.70 -13.69 6.46
CA PRO A 220 12.51 -13.10 7.53
C PRO A 220 11.83 -13.34 8.88
N ILE A 221 12.64 -13.69 9.87
CA ILE A 221 12.23 -14.06 11.22
C ILE A 221 11.32 -12.98 11.81
N TRP A 222 10.12 -13.36 12.21
CA TRP A 222 9.12 -12.53 12.89
C TRP A 222 9.56 -12.18 14.33
N SER A 223 10.70 -11.52 14.49
CA SER A 223 11.08 -10.87 15.77
C SER A 223 10.23 -9.62 16.08
N SER A 224 9.17 -9.38 15.31
CA SER A 224 8.48 -8.08 15.18
C SER A 224 6.95 -8.16 15.40
N GLY A 225 6.46 -9.05 16.25
CA GLY A 225 5.09 -8.97 16.78
C GLY A 225 4.77 -7.60 17.41
N ASN A 226 5.79 -6.92 17.96
CA ASN A 226 5.70 -5.55 18.46
C ASN A 226 5.61 -4.50 17.34
N MET A 227 6.11 -4.77 16.15
CA MET A 227 6.29 -3.77 15.09
C MET A 227 5.06 -3.63 14.19
N CYS A 228 4.38 -4.73 13.87
CA CYS A 228 3.04 -4.68 13.29
C CYS A 228 2.05 -4.00 14.24
N ASN A 229 2.14 -4.31 15.54
CA ASN A 229 1.36 -3.62 16.58
C ASN A 229 1.71 -2.13 16.67
N LEU A 230 2.99 -1.77 16.59
CA LEU A 230 3.42 -0.37 16.58
C LEU A 230 2.89 0.36 15.35
N LEU A 231 2.99 -0.21 14.15
CA LEU A 231 2.44 0.38 12.93
C LEU A 231 0.93 0.47 12.97
N CYS A 232 0.22 -0.53 13.49
CA CYS A 232 -1.24 -0.49 13.68
C CYS A 232 -1.66 0.57 14.71
N ARG A 233 -1.00 0.62 15.88
CA ARG A 233 -1.24 1.64 16.93
C ARG A 233 -0.89 3.04 16.45
N LYS A 234 0.18 3.18 15.68
CA LYS A 234 0.60 4.46 15.10
C LYS A 234 -0.33 4.88 13.98
N SER A 235 -0.82 3.96 13.15
CA SER A 235 -1.90 4.23 12.18
C SER A 235 -3.16 4.75 12.86
N LEU A 236 -3.52 4.19 14.02
CA LEU A 236 -4.62 4.68 14.86
C LEU A 236 -4.34 6.05 15.48
N SER A 237 -3.11 6.31 15.95
CA SER A 237 -2.69 7.61 16.49
C SER A 237 -2.66 8.69 15.40
N ILE A 238 -2.12 8.35 14.23
CA ILE A 238 -2.05 9.20 13.03
C ILE A 238 -3.46 9.49 12.50
N ARG A 239 -4.41 8.54 12.60
CA ARG A 239 -5.82 8.81 12.28
C ARG A 239 -6.39 9.95 13.12
N LYS A 240 -6.00 10.06 14.39
CA LYS A 240 -6.46 11.14 15.28
C LYS A 240 -5.82 12.49 14.95
N THR A 241 -4.61 12.50 14.38
CA THR A 241 -3.91 13.75 14.04
C THR A 241 -4.09 14.17 12.59
N ALA A 242 -4.29 13.24 11.65
CA ALA A 242 -4.42 13.39 10.19
C ALA A 242 -3.33 14.23 9.48
N ASP A 243 -2.31 14.68 10.20
CA ASP A 243 -1.30 15.62 9.73
C ASP A 243 0.02 14.90 9.38
N PRO A 244 0.37 14.76 8.09
CA PRO A 244 1.63 14.18 7.66
C PRO A 244 2.86 15.01 8.09
N LYS A 245 2.74 16.34 8.25
CA LYS A 245 3.83 17.20 8.74
C LYS A 245 4.17 16.88 10.19
N LYS A 246 3.16 16.56 11.01
CA LYS A 246 3.36 16.08 12.38
C LYS A 246 4.08 14.74 12.40
N LEU A 247 3.73 13.81 11.50
CA LEU A 247 4.40 12.51 11.41
C LEU A 247 5.87 12.63 10.97
N LEU A 248 6.20 13.54 10.05
CA LEU A 248 7.59 13.82 9.68
C LEU A 248 8.44 14.30 10.87
N ARG A 249 7.82 14.96 11.85
CA ARG A 249 8.48 15.46 13.06
C ARG A 249 8.47 14.47 14.22
N ASP A 250 7.72 13.38 14.12
CA ASP A 250 7.55 12.38 15.17
C ASP A 250 8.87 11.65 15.47
N THR A 251 9.24 11.59 16.75
CA THR A 251 10.51 11.01 17.21
C THR A 251 10.67 9.55 16.80
N SER A 252 9.61 8.75 16.86
CA SER A 252 9.69 7.35 16.45
C SER A 252 9.76 7.19 14.93
N PHE A 253 9.22 8.13 14.16
CA PHE A 253 9.39 8.12 12.70
C PHE A 253 10.83 8.48 12.34
N LYS A 254 11.37 9.56 12.92
CA LYS A 254 12.78 9.96 12.77
C LYS A 254 13.75 8.86 13.16
N ALA A 255 13.55 8.21 14.30
CA ALA A 255 14.40 7.11 14.75
C ALA A 255 14.41 5.93 13.76
N ILE A 256 13.30 5.65 13.07
CA ILE A 256 13.27 4.64 11.99
C ILE A 256 14.08 5.14 10.80
N MET A 257 13.89 6.39 10.36
CA MET A 257 14.60 6.95 9.21
C MET A 257 16.13 7.02 9.47
N GLU A 258 16.54 7.52 10.62
CA GLU A 258 17.94 7.60 11.08
C GLU A 258 18.62 6.22 11.10
N ARG A 259 17.91 5.19 11.59
CA ARG A 259 18.41 3.81 11.61
C ARG A 259 18.82 3.30 10.23
N TYR A 260 18.22 3.83 9.16
CA TYR A 260 18.50 3.43 7.79
C TYR A 260 19.13 4.56 6.95
N GLY A 261 19.62 5.63 7.58
CA GLY A 261 20.31 6.73 6.91
C GLY A 261 19.43 7.58 6.00
N CYS A 262 18.15 7.73 6.35
CA CYS A 262 17.12 8.43 5.57
C CYS A 262 16.58 9.67 6.29
#